data_AF-A0A4R1EXB8-F1
#
_entry.id   AF-A0A4R1EXB8-F1
#
_cell.length_a   1.000
_cell.length_b   1.000
_cell.length_c   1.000
_cell.angle_alpha   90.00
_cell.angle_beta   90.00
_cell.angle_gamma   90.00
#
_symmetry.space_group_name_H-M   'P 1'
#
loop_
_entity.id
_entity.type
_entity.pdbx_description
1 polymer ?
#
loop_
_entity_poly.entity_id
_entity_poly.type
_entity_poly.pdbx_seq_one_letter_code
_entity_poly.pdbx_strand_id
1 'polypeptide(L)'
;MNFLSMNVYINAWLDCSHPFISIHNKFDDDVLLHFNEDKVNQLFESGDLCIDDFQNTDSDHQLTVIAELLAIQSNERIKIQLAELQGGLKRRAPKAVTKFPNQIAIQTTKTSKQIIPISTLQAAAP
;
A
#
# COMPACT_ATOMS: atom_id res chain seq x y z
N MET A 1 -12.78 10.92 -32.60
CA MET A 1 -12.89 11.47 -31.24
C MET A 1 -11.73 12.44 -31.10
N ASN A 2 -12.00 13.74 -31.04
CA ASN A 2 -10.96 14.73 -30.76
C ASN A 2 -10.62 14.56 -29.29
N PHE A 3 -9.53 13.85 -28.99
CA PHE A 3 -8.89 14.00 -27.70
C PHE A 3 -8.66 15.49 -27.53
N LEU A 4 -9.18 16.07 -26.44
CA LEU A 4 -8.89 17.44 -26.07
C LEU A 4 -7.39 17.65 -26.30
N SER A 5 -7.01 18.65 -27.09
CA SER A 5 -5.63 19.12 -27.12
C SER A 5 -5.22 19.29 -25.67
N MET A 6 -4.31 18.43 -25.19
CA MET A 6 -4.01 18.33 -23.77
C MET A 6 -3.26 19.59 -23.39
N ASN A 7 -4.01 20.61 -22.96
CA ASN A 7 -3.49 21.94 -22.77
C ASN A 7 -2.87 22.04 -21.37
N VAL A 8 -1.85 21.24 -21.14
CA VAL A 8 -1.10 21.18 -19.88
C VAL A 8 0.39 21.26 -20.17
N TYR A 9 1.17 21.64 -19.17
CA TYR A 9 2.64 21.64 -19.26
C TYR A 9 3.26 21.14 -17.96
N ILE A 10 4.47 20.61 -18.07
CA ILE A 10 5.29 20.21 -16.93
C ILE A 10 6.13 21.42 -16.51
N ASN A 11 6.09 21.74 -15.22
CA ASN A 11 7.01 22.65 -14.57
C ASN A 11 7.90 21.82 -13.64
N ALA A 12 9.19 21.73 -13.95
CA ALA A 12 10.13 20.92 -13.18
C ALA A 12 11.35 21.77 -12.82
N TRP A 13 11.67 21.85 -11.53
CA TRP A 13 12.90 22.46 -11.04
C TRP A 13 13.68 21.37 -10.30
N LEU A 14 14.68 20.81 -10.97
CA LEU A 14 15.40 19.62 -10.51
C LEU A 14 16.80 19.94 -9.97
N ASP A 15 17.44 20.98 -10.51
CA ASP A 15 18.79 21.43 -10.09
C ASP A 15 18.68 22.51 -9.00
N CYS A 16 18.16 22.12 -7.83
CA CYS A 16 18.06 23.00 -6.67
C CYS A 16 18.02 22.22 -5.35
N SER A 17 18.11 22.93 -4.22
CA SER A 17 18.10 22.34 -2.87
C SER A 17 16.79 21.63 -2.51
N HIS A 18 15.69 22.00 -3.16
CA HIS A 18 14.34 21.50 -2.90
C HIS A 18 13.65 21.21 -4.23
N PRO A 19 14.01 20.11 -4.91
CA PRO A 19 13.50 19.80 -6.24
C PRO A 19 11.99 19.56 -6.22
N PHE A 20 11.31 19.92 -7.30
CA PHE A 20 9.89 19.63 -7.45
C PHE A 20 9.51 19.40 -8.92
N ILE A 21 8.38 18.73 -9.09
CA ILE A 21 7.72 18.56 -10.38
C ILE A 21 6.24 18.89 -10.21
N SER A 22 5.69 19.75 -11.06
CA SER A 22 4.26 20.03 -11.12
C SER A 22 3.74 19.99 -12.54
N ILE A 23 2.44 19.69 -12.67
CA ILE A 23 1.71 19.76 -13.93
C ILE A 23 0.66 20.86 -13.80
N HIS A 24 0.65 21.75 -14.77
CA HIS A 24 -0.23 22.92 -14.78
C HIS A 24 -1.13 22.89 -16.00
N ASN A 25 -2.34 23.40 -15.85
CA ASN A 25 -3.21 23.72 -16.97
C ASN A 25 -2.72 25.00 -17.65
N LYS A 26 -2.54 24.98 -18.97
CA LYS A 26 -2.03 26.12 -19.75
C LYS A 26 -3.01 27.30 -19.81
N PHE A 27 -4.30 27.08 -19.55
CA PHE A 27 -5.33 28.13 -19.68
C PHE A 27 -5.39 29.08 -18.48
N ASP A 28 -5.31 28.54 -17.27
CA ASP A 28 -5.49 29.24 -16.00
C ASP A 28 -4.27 29.14 -15.06
N ASP A 29 -3.25 28.37 -15.46
CA ASP A 29 -2.06 28.05 -14.67
C ASP A 29 -2.34 27.22 -13.40
N ASP A 30 -3.53 26.63 -13.30
CA ASP A 30 -3.93 25.83 -12.15
C ASP A 30 -3.08 24.56 -12.03
N VAL A 31 -2.64 24.28 -10.81
CA VAL A 31 -1.85 23.09 -10.47
C VAL A 31 -2.74 21.87 -10.47
N LEU A 32 -2.54 20.99 -11.44
CA LEU A 32 -3.24 19.70 -11.54
C LEU A 32 -2.55 18.62 -10.70
N LEU A 33 -1.23 18.69 -10.60
CA LEU A 33 -0.39 17.72 -9.90
C LEU A 33 0.86 18.40 -9.35
N HIS A 34 1.30 17.97 -8.18
CA HIS A 34 2.55 18.43 -7.58
C HIS A 34 3.24 17.28 -6.83
N PHE A 35 4.54 17.15 -7.06
CA PHE A 35 5.47 16.27 -6.36
C PHE A 35 6.52 17.14 -5.67
N ASN A 36 6.64 16.98 -4.37
CA ASN A 36 7.64 17.63 -3.55
C ASN A 36 8.99 16.91 -3.64
N GLU A 37 10.01 17.49 -3.01
CA GLU A 37 11.38 16.96 -2.95
C GLU A 37 11.45 15.48 -2.59
N ASP A 38 10.82 15.07 -1.48
CA ASP A 38 10.88 13.68 -1.02
C ASP A 38 10.38 12.71 -2.09
N LYS A 39 9.27 13.08 -2.76
CA LYS A 39 8.68 12.24 -3.79
C LYS A 39 9.49 12.25 -5.08
N VAL A 40 10.02 13.40 -5.48
CA VAL A 40 10.87 13.53 -6.66
C VAL A 40 12.14 12.69 -6.48
N ASN A 41 12.81 12.82 -5.33
CA ASN A 41 13.99 12.01 -5.01
C ASN A 41 13.65 10.52 -5.00
N GLN A 42 12.53 10.12 -4.39
CA GLN A 42 12.08 8.73 -4.41
C GLN A 42 11.91 8.19 -5.84
N LEU A 43 11.33 8.98 -6.75
CA LEU A 43 11.06 8.57 -8.13
C LEU A 43 12.35 8.46 -8.96
N PHE A 44 13.34 9.31 -8.71
CA PHE A 44 14.66 9.16 -9.33
C PHE A 44 15.43 7.96 -8.77
N GLU A 45 15.36 7.73 -7.45
CA GLU A 45 16.01 6.59 -6.80
C GLU A 45 15.41 5.25 -7.25
N SER A 46 14.10 5.18 -7.48
CA SER A 46 13.44 3.99 -8.01
C SER A 46 13.68 3.79 -9.51
N GLY A 47 14.13 4.83 -10.22
CA GLY A 47 14.22 4.85 -11.67
C GLY A 47 12.88 4.95 -12.38
N ASP A 48 11.82 5.38 -11.67
CA ASP A 48 10.50 5.66 -12.26
C ASP A 48 10.54 6.93 -13.13
N LEU A 49 11.51 7.82 -12.90
CA LEU A 49 11.78 9.00 -13.71
C LEU A 49 13.28 9.12 -13.99
N CYS A 50 13.63 9.73 -15.12
CA CYS A 50 14.98 10.14 -15.48
C CYS A 50 15.06 11.65 -15.71
N ILE A 51 16.20 12.28 -15.42
CA ILE A 51 16.40 13.72 -15.68
C ILE A 51 16.28 14.02 -17.18
N ASP A 52 16.70 13.07 -18.02
CA ASP A 52 16.65 13.19 -19.48
C ASP A 52 15.21 13.32 -20.00
N ASP A 53 14.21 12.79 -19.27
CA ASP A 53 12.79 12.87 -19.63
C ASP A 53 12.29 14.33 -19.66
N PHE A 54 12.95 15.21 -18.89
CA PHE A 54 12.60 16.64 -18.80
C PHE A 54 13.40 17.52 -19.75
N GLN A 55 14.42 16.98 -20.41
CA GLN A 55 15.25 17.72 -21.38
C GLN A 55 14.72 17.63 -22.81
N ASN A 56 13.93 16.59 -23.11
CA ASN A 56 13.41 16.37 -24.44
C ASN A 56 12.23 17.31 -24.75
N THR A 57 12.34 18.03 -25.88
CA THR A 57 11.33 18.99 -26.35
C THR A 57 10.29 18.39 -27.29
N ASP A 58 10.43 17.11 -27.64
CA ASP A 58 9.46 16.40 -28.48
C ASP A 58 8.09 16.30 -27.80
N SER A 59 7.02 16.62 -28.53
CA SER A 59 5.67 16.70 -27.96
C SER A 59 5.15 15.33 -27.53
N ASP A 60 5.46 14.28 -28.27
CA ASP A 60 4.97 12.93 -27.97
C ASP A 60 5.67 12.37 -26.74
N HIS A 61 6.96 12.66 -26.60
CA HIS A 61 7.71 12.37 -25.38
C HIS A 61 7.14 13.14 -24.18
N GLN A 62 6.91 14.44 -24.28
CA GLN A 62 6.32 15.23 -23.19
C GLN A 62 4.94 14.71 -22.76
N LEU A 63 4.09 14.29 -23.71
CA LEU A 63 2.81 13.66 -23.41
C LEU A 63 2.97 12.34 -22.65
N THR A 64 4.00 11.56 -23.00
CA THR A 64 4.33 10.31 -22.32
C THR A 64 4.71 10.57 -20.86
N VAL A 65 5.62 11.52 -20.62
CA VAL A 65 6.04 11.92 -19.27
C VAL A 65 4.84 12.41 -18.45
N ILE A 66 3.95 13.22 -19.04
CA ILE A 66 2.73 13.66 -18.36
C ILE A 66 1.84 12.46 -17.99
N ALA A 67 1.65 11.51 -18.90
CA ALA A 67 0.84 10.32 -18.63
C ALA A 67 1.44 9.47 -17.50
N GLU A 68 2.76 9.31 -17.47
CA GLU A 68 3.50 8.59 -16.41
C GLU A 68 3.33 9.27 -15.05
N LEU A 69 3.54 10.58 -14.97
CA LEU A 69 3.35 11.37 -13.75
C LEU A 69 1.91 11.26 -13.22
N LEU A 70 0.91 11.32 -14.10
CA LEU A 70 -0.50 11.12 -13.72
C LEU A 70 -0.76 9.68 -13.25
N ALA A 71 -0.17 8.68 -13.90
CA ALA A 71 -0.30 7.29 -13.51
C ALA A 71 0.31 7.02 -12.12
N ILE A 72 1.50 7.56 -11.85
CA ILE A 72 2.17 7.49 -10.54
C ILE A 72 1.24 8.04 -9.44
N GLN A 73 0.68 9.24 -9.66
CA GLN A 73 -0.24 9.83 -8.68
C GLN A 73 -1.50 8.99 -8.47
N SER A 74 -2.07 8.47 -9.56
CA SER A 74 -3.26 7.62 -9.48
C SER A 74 -2.99 6.35 -8.67
N ASN A 75 -1.81 5.74 -8.85
CA ASN A 75 -1.39 4.54 -8.13
C ASN A 75 -1.26 4.82 -6.63
N GLU A 76 -0.62 5.92 -6.24
CA GLU A 76 -0.53 6.33 -4.83
C GLU A 76 -1.92 6.52 -4.19
N ARG A 77 -2.85 7.19 -4.90
CA ARG A 77 -4.23 7.31 -4.43
C ARG A 77 -4.93 5.96 -4.25
N ILE A 78 -4.73 5.04 -5.19
CA ILE A 78 -5.30 3.69 -5.12
C ILE A 78 -4.71 2.93 -3.91
N LYS A 79 -3.40 3.01 -3.67
CA LYS A 79 -2.75 2.39 -2.51
C LYS A 79 -3.35 2.90 -1.20
N ILE A 80 -3.58 4.22 -1.08
CA ILE A 80 -4.22 4.84 0.08
C ILE A 80 -5.64 4.30 0.26
N GLN A 81 -6.46 4.32 -0.80
CA GLN A 81 -7.84 3.80 -0.76
C GLN A 81 -7.89 2.32 -0.35
N LEU A 82 -6.96 1.50 -0.86
CA LEU A 82 -6.86 0.08 -0.49
C LEU A 82 -6.49 -0.08 1.00
N ALA A 83 -5.54 0.71 1.50
CA ALA A 83 -5.14 0.67 2.91
C ALA A 83 -6.30 1.06 3.84
N GLU A 84 -7.08 2.09 3.47
CA GLU A 84 -8.28 2.52 4.20
C GLU A 84 -9.36 1.42 4.23
N LEU A 85 -9.62 0.77 3.09
CA LEU A 85 -10.57 -0.34 3.00
C LEU A 85 -10.14 -1.52 3.87
N GLN A 86 -8.85 -1.89 3.84
CA GLN A 86 -8.31 -2.95 4.69
C GLN A 86 -8.41 -2.60 6.19
N GLY A 87 -8.13 -1.34 6.55
CA GLY A 87 -8.31 -0.84 7.92
C GLY A 87 -9.77 -0.87 8.37
N GLY A 88 -10.71 -0.51 7.48
CA GLY A 88 -12.15 -0.58 7.70
C GLY A 88 -12.66 -2.02 7.87
N LEU A 89 -12.14 -2.96 7.08
CA LEU A 89 -12.46 -4.39 7.19
C LEU A 89 -11.97 -4.98 8.52
N LYS A 90 -10.77 -4.62 8.98
CA LYS A 90 -10.25 -5.04 10.31
C LYS A 90 -11.14 -4.55 11.46
N ARG A 91 -11.77 -3.37 11.34
CA ARG A 91 -12.70 -2.83 12.35
C ARG A 91 -14.10 -3.48 12.31
N ARG A 92 -14.47 -4.10 11.18
CA ARG A 92 -15.77 -4.77 10.98
C ARG A 92 -15.72 -6.28 11.27
N ALA A 93 -14.56 -6.84 11.60
CA ALA A 93 -14.49 -8.20 12.13
C ALA A 93 -15.40 -8.28 13.38
N PRO A 94 -16.42 -9.17 13.39
CA PRO A 94 -17.30 -9.28 14.54
C PRO A 94 -16.44 -9.66 15.75
N LYS A 95 -16.55 -8.88 16.84
CA LYS A 95 -16.07 -9.31 18.15
C LYS A 95 -16.68 -10.68 18.38
N ALA A 96 -15.86 -11.72 18.39
CA ALA A 96 -16.30 -13.05 18.76
C ALA A 96 -16.96 -12.93 20.14
N VAL A 97 -18.29 -13.06 20.19
CA VAL A 97 -19.03 -13.10 21.43
C VAL A 97 -18.71 -14.45 22.06
N THR A 98 -17.66 -14.51 22.86
CA THR A 98 -17.44 -15.61 23.80
C THR A 98 -18.45 -15.48 24.92
N LYS A 99 -19.65 -16.01 24.70
CA LYS A 99 -20.59 -16.36 25.77
C LYS A 99 -21.13 -17.75 25.49
N PHE A 100 -20.38 -18.76 25.90
CA PHE A 100 -20.97 -20.05 26.25
C PHE A 100 -21.47 -19.94 27.69
N PRO A 101 -22.76 -20.12 27.97
CA PRO A 101 -23.26 -20.18 29.34
C PRO A 101 -23.08 -21.59 29.90
N ASN A 102 -22.62 -21.63 31.16
CA ASN A 102 -22.77 -22.70 32.15
C ASN A 102 -22.13 -24.07 31.89
N GLN A 103 -20.98 -24.30 32.53
CA GLN A 103 -20.70 -25.60 33.18
C GLN A 103 -20.08 -25.37 34.58
N ILE A 104 -20.99 -25.45 35.56
CA ILE A 104 -20.90 -26.01 36.92
C ILE A 104 -19.48 -26.20 37.48
N ALA A 105 -19.22 -25.52 38.60
CA ALA A 105 -18.06 -25.74 39.46
C ALA A 105 -18.01 -27.19 39.97
N ILE A 106 -16.98 -27.93 39.58
CA ILE A 106 -16.62 -29.20 40.23
C ILE A 106 -15.52 -28.87 41.25
N GLN A 107 -15.90 -28.87 42.53
CA GLN A 107 -14.96 -28.84 43.64
C GLN A 107 -14.16 -30.14 43.64
N THR A 108 -12.85 -30.08 43.37
CA THR A 108 -11.94 -31.20 43.59
C THR A 108 -11.40 -31.13 45.01
N THR A 109 -12.13 -31.73 45.95
CA THR A 109 -11.58 -32.11 47.25
C THR A 109 -10.69 -33.33 47.09
N LYS A 110 -9.54 -33.27 47.77
CA LYS A 110 -8.47 -34.26 47.81
C LYS A 110 -8.96 -35.64 48.28
N THR A 111 -8.51 -36.70 47.62
CA THR A 111 -8.23 -38.04 48.21
C THR A 111 -7.50 -38.86 47.12
N SER A 112 -6.18 -39.01 47.15
CA SER A 112 -5.39 -39.96 47.96
C SER A 112 -5.84 -41.42 47.77
N LYS A 113 -5.13 -42.18 46.91
CA LYS A 113 -4.37 -43.41 47.26
C LYS A 113 -4.06 -44.30 46.03
N GLN A 114 -2.83 -44.83 46.05
CA GLN A 114 -2.36 -46.16 45.58
C GLN A 114 -2.20 -46.39 44.05
N ILE A 115 -0.97 -46.46 43.48
CA ILE A 115 0.07 -47.55 43.47
C ILE A 115 -0.50 -48.80 42.72
N ILE A 116 -0.03 -49.35 41.58
CA ILE A 116 1.26 -50.00 41.15
C ILE A 116 1.25 -50.20 39.59
N PRO A 117 2.41 -50.42 38.90
CA PRO A 117 2.60 -50.36 37.43
C PRO A 117 2.79 -51.74 36.73
N ILE A 118 3.46 -51.74 35.54
CA ILE A 118 4.03 -52.87 34.74
C ILE A 118 3.01 -53.39 33.67
N SER A 119 3.28 -53.62 32.37
CA SER A 119 4.51 -53.93 31.60
C SER A 119 4.32 -53.66 30.09
N THR A 120 5.44 -53.40 29.43
CA THR A 120 5.81 -53.73 28.04
C THR A 120 5.35 -55.09 27.50
N LEU A 121 5.08 -55.17 26.18
CA LEU A 121 5.41 -56.24 25.21
C LEU A 121 4.65 -55.94 23.89
N GLN A 122 5.24 -55.44 22.80
CA GLN A 122 6.21 -56.04 21.86
C GLN A 122 5.57 -56.90 20.74
N ALA A 123 6.02 -56.58 19.52
CA ALA A 123 6.23 -57.45 18.33
C ALA A 123 5.08 -57.80 17.36
N ALA A 124 5.32 -57.36 16.10
CA ALA A 124 5.53 -58.17 14.89
C ALA A 124 4.35 -58.83 14.15
N ALA A 125 4.17 -58.37 12.90
CA ALA A 125 3.95 -59.11 11.64
C ALA A 125 2.68 -59.99 11.55
N PRO A 126 2.22 -60.44 10.35
CA PRO A 126 2.91 -60.67 9.08
C PRO A 126 2.79 -59.53 8.05
#